data_AF-A0A820JML0-F1
#
_entry.id   AF-A0A820JML0-F1
#
_cell.length_a   1.000
_cell.length_b   1.000
_cell.length_c   1.000
_cell.angle_alpha   90.00
_cell.angle_beta   90.00
_cell.angle_gamma   90.00
#
_symmetry.space_group_name_H-M   'P 1'
#
loop_
_entity.id
_entity.type
_entity.pdbx_description
1 polymer ?
#
loop_
_entity_poly.entity_id
_entity_poly.type
_entity_poly.pdbx_seq_one_letter_code
_entity_poly.pdbx_strand_id
1 'polypeptide(L)'
;MEQECYAFICASDKWHNYLSGIKFIWETDHKALTQLNQKAQINKRCERWRLKILEYDFNVKYIPGLTNSMPDYLSRSPVDDAEEDPDEVSLLISKSTQTDFSDIKNHSSIVAA
;
A
#
# COMPACT_ATOMS: atom_id res chain seq x y z
N MET A 1 -4.10 15.14 -1.00
CA MET A 1 -3.42 14.97 0.31
C MET A 1 -4.33 14.41 1.39
N GLU A 2 -5.52 14.97 1.64
CA GLU A 2 -6.42 14.46 2.68
C GLU A 2 -6.82 12.99 2.48
N GLN A 3 -7.24 12.60 1.27
CA GLN A 3 -7.60 11.22 0.95
C GLN A 3 -6.43 10.24 1.14
N GLU A 4 -5.24 10.60 0.68
CA GLU A 4 -4.02 9.77 0.83
C GLU A 4 -3.63 9.56 2.30
N CYS A 5 -3.66 10.62 3.11
CA CYS A 5 -3.42 10.50 4.54
C CYS A 5 -4.49 9.63 5.20
N TYR A 6 -5.75 9.79 4.82
CA TYR A 6 -6.83 8.99 5.36
C TYR A 6 -6.69 7.51 4.99
N ALA A 7 -6.35 7.20 3.74
CA ALA A 7 -6.11 5.84 3.28
C ALA A 7 -5.00 5.17 4.10
N PHE A 8 -3.91 5.89 4.39
CA PHE A 8 -2.87 5.37 5.25
C PHE A 8 -3.36 5.15 6.69
N ILE A 9 -4.14 6.07 7.26
CA ILE A 9 -4.69 5.89 8.62
C ILE A 9 -5.57 4.64 8.69
N CYS A 10 -6.45 4.42 7.72
CA CYS A 10 -7.28 3.22 7.66
C CYS A 10 -6.42 1.95 7.53
N ALA A 11 -5.39 1.97 6.69
CA ALA A 11 -4.47 0.85 6.53
C ALA A 11 -3.68 0.59 7.81
N SER A 12 -3.14 1.63 8.46
CA SER A 12 -2.34 1.47 9.67
C SER A 12 -3.17 0.99 10.86
N ASP A 13 -4.44 1.39 10.94
CA ASP A 13 -5.36 0.87 11.95
C ASP A 13 -5.69 -0.61 11.70
N LYS A 14 -5.93 -1.02 10.44
CA LYS A 14 -6.22 -2.43 10.09
C LYS A 14 -5.00 -3.34 10.30
N TRP A 15 -3.81 -2.84 10.00
CA TRP A 15 -2.56 -3.61 10.04
C TRP A 15 -1.65 -3.27 11.22
N HIS A 16 -2.18 -2.62 12.27
CA HIS A 16 -1.39 -2.12 13.41
C HIS A 16 -0.47 -3.19 14.01
N ASN A 17 -1.00 -4.39 14.24
CA ASN A 17 -0.25 -5.50 14.83
C ASN A 17 0.95 -5.96 13.97
N TYR A 18 0.91 -5.70 12.66
CA TYR A 18 1.99 -6.05 11.75
C TYR A 18 2.98 -4.90 11.54
N LEU A 19 2.52 -3.65 11.60
CA LEU A 19 3.32 -2.46 11.33
C LEU A 19 3.99 -1.88 12.58
N SER A 20 3.46 -2.18 13.77
CA SER A 20 3.99 -1.66 15.03
C SER A 20 5.39 -2.22 15.31
N GLY A 21 6.35 -1.32 15.54
CA GLY A 21 7.73 -1.66 15.90
C GLY A 21 8.62 -2.15 14.76
N ILE A 22 8.12 -2.21 13.52
CA ILE A 22 8.92 -2.57 12.34
C ILE A 22 9.09 -1.38 11.40
N LYS A 23 10.21 -1.39 10.67
CA LYS A 23 10.48 -0.42 9.62
C LYS A 23 9.93 -0.90 8.28
N PHE A 24 9.09 -0.10 7.64
CA PHE A 24 8.52 -0.43 6.33
C PHE A 24 8.64 0.69 5.31
N ILE A 25 8.30 0.38 4.05
CA ILE A 25 8.29 1.35 2.95
C ILE A 25 6.84 1.67 2.62
N TRP A 26 6.49 2.95 2.67
CA TRP A 26 5.21 3.42 2.19
C TRP A 26 5.36 3.91 0.76
N GLU A 27 4.81 3.14 -0.17
CA GLU A 27 4.78 3.49 -1.58
C GLU A 27 3.50 4.28 -1.91
N THR A 28 3.65 5.45 -2.53
CA THR A 28 2.52 6.34 -2.89
C THR A 28 2.80 7.04 -4.21
N ASP A 29 1.76 7.29 -4.99
CA ASP A 29 1.80 8.14 -6.19
C ASP A 29 1.61 9.63 -5.89
N HIS A 30 1.54 10.00 -4.61
CA HIS A 30 1.35 11.39 -4.21
C HIS A 30 2.65 12.00 -3.67
N LYS A 31 3.39 12.71 -4.55
CA LYS A 31 4.68 13.34 -4.24
C LYS A 31 4.67 14.21 -2.98
N ALA A 32 3.56 14.87 -2.65
CA ALA A 32 3.51 15.75 -1.47
C ALA A 32 3.72 15.00 -0.14
N LEU A 33 3.46 13.68 -0.11
CA LEU A 33 3.68 12.84 1.06
C LEU A 33 5.16 12.54 1.33
N THR A 34 6.04 12.68 0.32
CA THR A 34 7.49 12.55 0.55
C THR A 34 8.02 13.60 1.53
N GLN A 35 7.32 14.74 1.66
CA GLN A 35 7.66 15.83 2.55
C GLN A 35 6.77 15.87 3.81
N LEU A 36 6.05 14.78 4.11
CA LEU A 36 5.11 14.72 5.24
C LEU A 36 5.79 15.07 6.57
N ASN A 37 7.06 14.68 6.76
CA ASN A 37 7.82 14.96 7.98
C ASN A 37 8.35 16.40 8.06
N GLN A 38 8.47 17.10 6.92
CA GLN A 38 9.13 18.39 6.82
C GLN A 38 8.15 19.57 6.81
N LYS A 39 6.91 19.36 6.37
CA LYS A 39 5.91 20.42 6.21
C LYS A 39 4.80 20.32 7.25
N ALA A 40 4.66 21.37 8.05
CA ALA A 40 3.49 21.58 8.90
C ALA A 40 2.22 21.70 8.03
N GLN A 41 1.14 21.03 8.45
CA GLN A 41 -0.11 21.05 7.69
C GLN A 41 -0.98 22.22 8.12
N ILE A 42 -1.53 22.96 7.14
CA ILE A 42 -2.43 24.10 7.40
C ILE A 42 -3.76 23.62 8.00
N ASN A 43 -4.21 22.41 7.62
CA ASN A 43 -5.44 21.83 8.12
C ASN A 43 -5.19 21.06 9.44
N LYS A 44 -5.91 21.44 10.50
CA LYS A 44 -5.88 20.77 11.82
C LYS A 44 -6.21 19.27 11.74
N ARG A 45 -7.08 18.85 10.81
CA ARG A 45 -7.40 17.43 10.62
C ARG A 45 -6.20 16.67 10.05
N CYS A 46 -5.57 17.21 9.00
CA CYS A 46 -4.36 16.63 8.42
C CYS A 46 -3.22 16.57 9.42
N GLU A 47 -3.08 17.58 10.29
CA GLU A 47 -2.05 17.61 11.32
C GLU A 47 -2.26 16.49 12.36
N ARG A 48 -3.50 16.23 12.77
CA ARG A 48 -3.81 15.08 13.65
C ARG A 48 -3.45 13.75 13.01
N TRP A 49 -3.79 13.57 11.73
CA TRP A 49 -3.42 12.36 11.00
C TRP A 49 -1.90 12.24 10.86
N ARG A 50 -1.21 13.33 10.56
CA ARG A 50 0.26 13.36 10.48
C ARG A 50 0.90 12.87 11.78
N LEU A 51 0.42 13.34 12.94
CA LEU A 51 0.93 12.90 14.24
C LEU A 51 0.75 11.40 14.46
N LYS A 52 -0.43 10.85 14.12
CA LYS A 52 -0.70 9.41 14.21
C LYS A 52 0.17 8.59 13.24
N ILE A 53 0.42 9.11 12.04
CA ILE A 53 1.29 8.47 11.06
C ILE A 53 2.74 8.42 11.58
N LEU A 54 3.21 9.50 12.21
CA LEU A 54 4.57 9.63 12.75
C LEU A 54 4.89 8.67 13.90
N GLU A 55 3.91 7.98 14.48
CA GLU A 55 4.13 6.93 15.48
C GLU A 55 4.80 5.68 14.87
N TYR A 56 4.70 5.50 13.55
CA TYR A 56 5.29 4.38 12.83
C TYR A 56 6.67 4.72 12.25
N ASP A 57 7.56 3.72 12.16
CA ASP A 57 8.84 3.86 11.44
C ASP A 57 8.65 3.47 9.97
N PHE A 58 8.62 4.46 9.09
CA PHE A 58 8.44 4.23 7.66
C PHE A 58 9.32 5.15 6.81
N ASN A 59 9.62 4.69 5.60
CA ASN A 59 10.21 5.52 4.55
C ASN A 59 9.22 5.72 3.40
N VAL A 60 9.00 6.96 2.99
CA VAL A 60 8.08 7.26 1.88
C VAL A 60 8.82 7.16 0.56
N LYS A 61 8.31 6.34 -0.36
CA LYS A 61 8.82 6.19 -1.72
C LYS A 61 7.75 6.60 -2.71
N TYR A 62 8.06 7.59 -3.54
CA TYR A 62 7.17 7.98 -4.63
C TYR A 62 7.24 6.98 -5.78
N ILE A 63 6.09 6.54 -6.27
CA ILE A 63 5.93 5.67 -7.43
C ILE A 63 5.03 6.37 -8.46
N PRO A 64 5.34 6.37 -9.76
CA PRO A 64 4.43 6.90 -10.77
C PRO A 64 3.07 6.19 -10.73
N GLY A 65 1.96 6.93 -10.83
CA GLY A 65 0.61 6.36 -10.80
C GLY A 65 0.37 5.24 -11.82
N LEU A 66 1.08 5.28 -12.97
CA LEU A 66 1.02 4.22 -13.99
C LEU A 66 1.45 2.84 -13.47
N THR A 67 2.39 2.80 -12.53
CA THR A 67 2.87 1.57 -11.89
C THR A 67 2.12 1.24 -10.59
N ASN A 68 1.29 2.17 -10.10
CA ASN A 68 0.49 2.03 -8.88
C ASN A 68 -0.94 1.53 -9.18
N SER A 69 -1.11 0.68 -10.20
CA SER A 69 -2.43 0.33 -10.74
C SER A 69 -3.27 -0.52 -9.80
N MET A 70 -2.65 -1.41 -9.02
CA MET A 70 -3.37 -2.31 -8.12
C MET A 70 -4.03 -1.55 -6.95
N PRO A 71 -3.30 -0.69 -6.18
CA PRO A 71 -3.94 0.12 -5.14
C PRO A 71 -4.96 1.12 -5.70
N ASP A 72 -4.68 1.73 -6.86
CA ASP A 72 -5.62 2.66 -7.51
C ASP A 72 -6.93 1.95 -7.89
N TYR A 73 -6.86 0.74 -8.45
CA TYR A 73 -8.05 -0.06 -8.78
C TYR A 73 -8.87 -0.40 -7.53
N LEU A 74 -8.22 -0.92 -6.49
CA LEU A 74 -8.89 -1.28 -5.22
C LEU A 74 -9.53 -0.06 -4.55
N SER A 75 -8.90 1.11 -4.63
CA SER A 75 -9.47 2.34 -4.08
C SER A 75 -10.70 2.85 -4.84
N ARG A 76 -10.83 2.49 -6.12
CA ARG A 76 -11.93 2.91 -7.03
C ARG A 76 -13.06 1.90 -7.12
N SER A 77 -12.81 0.64 -6.81
CA SER A 77 -13.79 -0.44 -6.73
C SER A 77 -13.82 -1.00 -5.31
N PRO A 78 -14.48 -0.31 -4.36
CA PRO A 78 -14.74 -0.89 -3.05
C PRO A 78 -15.60 -2.14 -3.26
N VAL A 79 -15.08 -3.29 -2.86
CA VAL A 79 -15.90 -4.49 -2.71
C VAL A 79 -16.75 -4.21 -1.48
N ASP A 80 -18.08 -4.17 -1.64
CA ASP A 80 -18.97 -4.14 -0.48
C ASP A 80 -18.59 -5.31 0.43
N ASP A 81 -18.56 -5.08 1.74
CA ASP A 81 -18.34 -6.12 2.75
C ASP A 81 -19.49 -7.14 2.66
N ALA A 82 -19.51 -7.96 1.61
CA ALA A 82 -20.24 -9.20 1.57
C ALA A 82 -19.61 -10.04 2.67
N GLU A 83 -20.44 -10.49 3.62
CA GLU A 83 -20.05 -11.33 4.73
C GLU A 83 -19.03 -12.37 4.23
N GLU A 84 -17.75 -12.20 4.60
CA GLU A 84 -16.69 -13.08 4.14
C GLU A 84 -16.90 -14.43 4.83
N ASP A 85 -17.62 -15.34 4.14
CA ASP A 85 -17.60 -16.75 4.48
C ASP A 85 -16.15 -17.23 4.31
N PRO A 86 -15.46 -17.65 5.39
CA PRO A 86 -14.02 -17.95 5.36
C PRO A 86 -13.64 -18.99 4.30
N ASP A 87 -14.59 -19.84 3.91
CA ASP A 87 -14.42 -20.89 2.92
C ASP A 87 -14.34 -20.35 1.48
N GLU A 88 -14.92 -19.19 1.19
CA GLU A 88 -14.95 -18.61 -0.15
C GLU A 88 -13.65 -17.87 -0.51
N VAL A 89 -13.02 -17.23 0.49
CA VAL A 89 -11.73 -16.52 0.35
C VAL A 89 -10.60 -17.50 0.01
N SER A 90 -10.61 -18.69 0.62
CA SER A 90 -9.66 -19.77 0.34
C SER A 90 -9.78 -20.28 -1.11
N LEU A 91 -11.01 -20.35 -1.62
CA LEU A 91 -11.30 -20.77 -2.99
C LEU A 91 -10.82 -19.73 -4.01
N LEU A 92 -10.96 -18.44 -3.73
CA LEU A 92 -10.49 -17.35 -4.61
C LEU A 92 -8.96 -17.25 -4.67
N ILE A 93 -8.27 -17.43 -3.54
CA ILE A 93 -6.80 -17.48 -3.48
C ILE A 93 -6.27 -18.67 -4.29
N SER A 94 -6.89 -19.85 -4.16
CA SER A 94 -6.48 -21.04 -4.92
C SER A 94 -6.66 -20.87 -6.44
N LYS A 95 -7.71 -20.16 -6.88
CA LYS A 95 -7.96 -19.86 -8.30
C LYS A 95 -6.98 -18.83 -8.88
N SER A 96 -6.54 -17.86 -8.08
CA SER A 96 -5.65 -16.79 -8.55
C SER A 96 -4.16 -17.19 -8.55
N THR A 97 -3.76 -18.21 -7.78
CA THR A 97 -2.41 -18.80 -7.88
C THR A 97 -2.13 -19.56 -9.18
N GLN A 98 -3.13 -19.76 -10.03
CA GLN A 98 -2.97 -20.32 -11.38
C GLN A 98 -2.67 -19.19 -12.39
N THR A 99 -1.64 -18.40 -12.11
CA THR A 99 -0.92 -17.67 -13.15
C THR A 99 0.49 -18.22 -13.10
N ASP A 100 0.84 -19.03 -14.10
CA ASP A 100 2.05 -19.83 -14.12
C ASP A 100 3.30 -18.98 -13.83
N PHE A 101 4.00 -19.29 -12.75
CA PHE A 101 5.36 -18.81 -12.45
C PHE A 101 6.40 -19.31 -13.47
N SER A 102 5.99 -19.97 -14.57
CA SER A 102 6.88 -20.47 -15.62
C SER A 102 7.54 -19.36 -16.45
N ASP A 103 7.02 -18.13 -16.43
CA ASP A 103 7.48 -17.08 -17.36
C ASP A 103 8.64 -16.21 -16.83
N ILE A 104 9.11 -16.42 -15.58
CA ILE A 104 10.22 -15.63 -15.00
C ILE A 104 11.61 -16.26 -15.29
N LYS A 105 11.69 -17.47 -15.87
CA LYS A 105 12.99 -18.14 -16.10
C LYS A 105 13.70 -17.83 -17.42
N ASN A 106 13.18 -16.95 -18.28
CA ASN A 106 13.80 -16.66 -19.59
C ASN A 106 14.50 -15.30 -19.69
N HIS A 107 15.27 -14.91 -18.67
CA HIS A 107 16.32 -13.90 -18.89
C HIS A 107 17.59 -14.13 -18.04
N SER A 108 18.13 -15.35 -18.06
CA SER A 108 19.55 -15.58 -17.73
C SER A 108 20.30 -16.02 -18.99
N SER A 109 20.73 -15.05 -19.79
CA SER A 109 21.76 -15.23 -20.82
C SER A 109 22.44 -13.90 -21.14
N ILE A 110 23.08 -13.28 -20.14
CA ILE A 110 24.21 -12.36 -20.37
C ILE A 110 25.12 -12.46 -19.14
N VAL A 111 26.07 -13.40 -19.13
CA VAL A 111 27.49 -13.26 -18.72
C VAL A 111 28.13 -14.63 -18.99
N ALA A 112 28.58 -14.85 -20.23
CA ALA A 112 29.56 -15.86 -20.61
C ALA A 112 30.14 -15.49 -21.97
N ALA A 113 31.13 -14.60 -21.97
CA ALA A 113 32.17 -14.43 -22.98
C ALA A 113 33.24 -13.48 -22.43
#